data_AF-A0A949L001-F1
#
_entry.id   AF-A0A949L001-F1
#
_cell.length_a   1.000
_cell.length_b   1.000
_cell.length_c   1.000
_cell.angle_alpha   90.00
_cell.angle_beta   90.00
_cell.angle_gamma   90.00
#
_symmetry.space_group_name_H-M   'P 1'
#
loop_
_entity.id
_entity.type
_entity.pdbx_description
1 polymer ?
#
loop_
_entity_poly.entity_id
_entity_poly.type
_entity_poly.pdbx_seq_one_letter_code
_entity_poly.pdbx_strand_id
1 'polypeptide(L)' 'MNEKSLPVRLKNFVLALGATFAFVYLFLPLLTSSCGILNRMSVYLDANGIDPTRYYYTDVEQVKEGEEYLRSVLEEK' A
#
# COMPACT_ATOMS: atom_id res chain seq x y z
N MET A 1 -26.71 -8.72 -24.54
CA MET A 1 -26.34 -8.38 -23.15
C MET A 1 -27.18 -7.16 -22.77
N ASN A 2 -28.16 -7.30 -21.89
CA ASN A 2 -29.17 -6.26 -21.65
C ASN A 2 -28.50 -5.03 -21.02
N GLU A 3 -28.57 -3.87 -21.68
CA GLU A 3 -27.94 -2.65 -21.15
C GLU A 3 -28.66 -2.23 -19.87
N LYS A 4 -27.95 -2.35 -18.73
CA LYS A 4 -28.48 -1.91 -17.44
C LYS A 4 -28.75 -0.41 -17.50
N SER A 5 -29.91 0.01 -17.00
CA SER A 5 -30.26 1.43 -16.94
C SER A 5 -29.22 2.24 -16.16
N LEU A 6 -29.01 3.48 -16.58
CA LEU A 6 -28.02 4.38 -15.99
C LEU A 6 -28.16 4.54 -14.45
N PRO A 7 -29.37 4.61 -13.86
CA PRO A 7 -29.53 4.64 -12.41
C PRO A 7 -29.00 3.39 -11.70
N VAL A 8 -29.20 2.20 -12.29
CA VAL A 8 -28.70 0.93 -11.73
C VAL A 8 -27.18 0.90 -11.77
N ARG A 9 -26.58 1.40 -12.86
CA ARG A 9 -25.12 1.49 -13.01
C ARG A 9 -24.51 2.44 -11.98
N LEU A 10 -25.09 3.62 -11.78
CA LEU A 10 -24.64 4.58 -10.78
C LEU A 10 -24.76 4.03 -9.36
N LYS A 11 -25.88 3.39 -9.02
CA LYS A 11 -26.05 2.74 -7.72
C LYS A 11 -24.94 1.72 -7.46
N ASN A 12 -24.69 0.83 -8.43
CA ASN A 12 -23.65 -0.19 -8.29
C ASN A 12 -22.25 0.42 -8.21
N PHE A 13 -22.00 1.51 -8.94
CA PHE A 13 -20.73 2.24 -8.86
C PHE A 13 -20.52 2.82 -7.46
N VAL A 14 -21.51 3.54 -6.92
CA VAL A 14 -21.44 4.14 -5.57
C VAL A 14 -21.26 3.05 -4.51
N LEU A 15 -21.98 1.92 -4.64
CA LEU A 15 -21.82 0.79 -3.73
C LEU A 15 -20.43 0.16 -3.81
N ALA A 16 -19.91 -0.06 -5.02
CA ALA A 16 -18.57 -0.60 -5.20
C ALA A 16 -17.51 0.35 -4.65
N LEU A 17 -17.60 1.64 -4.97
CA LEU A 17 -16.68 2.67 -4.47
C LEU A 17 -16.72 2.76 -2.95
N GLY A 18 -17.92 2.78 -2.36
CA GLY A 18 -18.10 2.77 -0.91
C GLY A 18 -17.51 1.52 -0.26
N ALA A 19 -17.71 0.34 -0.86
CA ALA A 19 -17.10 -0.90 -0.38
C ALA A 19 -15.58 -0.87 -0.47
N THR A 20 -15.01 -0.35 -1.56
CA THR A 20 -13.56 -0.18 -1.71
C THR A 20 -13.02 0.76 -0.65
N PHE A 21 -13.68 1.89 -0.38
CA PHE A 21 -13.24 2.82 0.67
C PHE A 21 -13.36 2.21 2.06
N ALA A 22 -14.45 1.52 2.38
CA ALA A 22 -14.58 0.80 3.64
C ALA A 22 -13.48 -0.27 3.79
N PHE A 23 -13.16 -0.98 2.71
CA PHE A 23 -12.08 -1.96 2.74
C PHE A 23 -10.71 -1.30 3.01
N VAL A 24 -10.37 -0.25 2.26
CA VAL A 24 -9.05 0.40 2.35
C VAL A 24 -8.87 1.16 3.65
N TYR A 25 -9.86 1.94 4.08
CA TYR A 25 -9.71 2.87 5.20
C TYR A 25 -10.20 2.33 6.54
N LEU A 26 -10.94 1.21 6.55
CA LEU A 26 -11.44 0.61 7.79
C LEU A 26 -10.94 -0.81 7.96
N PHE A 27 -11.15 -1.69 6.98
CA PHE A 27 -10.76 -3.10 7.12
C PHE A 27 -9.23 -3.29 7.17
N LEU A 28 -8.47 -2.69 6.25
CA LEU A 28 -7.01 -2.85 6.24
C LEU A 28 -6.34 -2.33 7.53
N PRO A 29 -6.66 -1.14 8.07
CA PRO A 29 -6.10 -0.69 9.34
C PRO A 29 -6.42 -1.62 10.51
N LEU A 30 -7.67 -2.15 10.56
CA LEU A 30 -8.05 -3.13 11.57
C LEU A 30 -7.20 -4.40 11.46
N LEU A 31 -7.01 -4.92 10.25
CA LEU A 31 -6.17 -6.08 10.00
C LEU A 31 -4.71 -5.82 10.43
N THR A 32 -4.14 -4.68 10.05
CA THR A 32 -2.80 -4.24 10.46
C THR A 32 -2.66 -4.22 11.99
N SER A 33 -3.63 -3.63 12.70
CA SER A 33 -3.62 -3.56 14.17
C SER A 33 -3.76 -4.94 14.84
N SER A 34 -4.47 -5.88 14.20
CA SER A 34 -4.68 -7.23 14.71
C SER A 34 -3.45 -8.14 14.57
N CYS A 35 -2.53 -7.80 13.66
CA CYS A 35 -1.29 -8.53 13.44
C CYS A 35 -0.13 -7.83 14.19
N GLY A 36 0.39 -8.47 15.25
CA GLY A 36 1.38 -7.85 16.12
C GLY A 36 2.65 -7.34 15.42
N ILE A 37 3.12 -8.02 14.37
CA ILE A 37 4.29 -7.58 13.60
C ILE A 37 3.97 -6.34 12.77
N LEU A 38 2.83 -6.35 12.06
CA LEU A 38 2.43 -5.22 11.22
C LEU A 38 2.11 -3.98 12.06
N ASN A 39 1.47 -4.16 13.22
CA ASN A 39 1.18 -3.07 14.14
C ASN A 39 2.46 -2.44 14.72
N ARG A 40 3.47 -3.26 15.07
CA ARG A 40 4.77 -2.71 15.52
C ARG A 40 5.46 -1.92 14.43
N MET A 41 5.40 -2.42 13.19
CA MET A 41 6.00 -1.73 12.05
C MET A 41 5.28 -0.41 11.75
N SER A 42 3.95 -0.37 11.78
CA SER A 42 3.20 0.86 11.55
C SER A 42 3.51 1.93 12.61
N VAL A 43 3.56 1.54 13.89
CA VAL A 43 3.91 2.46 14.99
C VAL A 43 5.34 2.97 14.84
N TYR A 44 6.29 2.11 14.48
CA TYR A 44 7.67 2.52 14.25
C TYR A 44 7.79 3.54 13.11
N LEU A 45 7.12 3.28 11.98
CA LEU A 45 7.13 4.18 10.83
C LEU A 45 6.57 5.56 11.19
N ASP A 46 5.41 5.58 11.87
CA ASP A 46 4.77 6.81 12.32
C ASP A 46 5.63 7.60 13.31
N ALA A 47 6.22 6.93 14.30
CA ALA A 47 7.11 7.55 15.29
C ALA A 47 8.36 8.19 14.68
N ASN A 48 8.80 7.70 13.52
CA ASN A 48 9.98 8.23 12.81
C ASN A 48 9.60 9.17 11.65
N GLY A 49 8.31 9.49 11.47
CA GLY A 49 7.84 10.33 10.36
C GLY A 49 8.08 9.73 8.98
N ILE A 50 8.22 8.39 8.91
CA ILE A 50 8.42 7.67 7.65
C ILE A 50 7.04 7.41 7.06
N ASP A 51 6.74 8.06 5.94
CA ASP A 51 5.49 7.89 5.20
C ASP A 51 5.71 6.92 4.02
N PRO A 52 5.31 5.63 4.15
CA PRO A 52 5.53 4.63 3.10
C PRO A 52 4.76 4.94 1.82
N THR A 53 3.74 5.80 1.86
CA THR A 53 2.97 6.17 0.67
C THR A 53 3.76 7.06 -0.28
N ARG A 54 4.77 7.75 0.23
CA ARG A 54 5.74 8.53 -0.58
C ARG A 54 6.84 7.67 -1.19
N TYR A 55 6.96 6.45 -0.69
CA TYR A 55 8.04 5.53 -0.97
C TYR A 55 7.55 4.43 -1.93
N TYR A 56 7.00 4.84 -3.08
CA TYR A 56 6.91 3.95 -4.24
C TYR A 56 8.34 3.74 -4.78
N TYR A 57 9.05 2.83 -4.10
CA TYR A 57 10.46 2.46 -4.28
C TYR A 57 10.69 1.58 -5.51
N THR A 58 10.66 2.18 -6.70
CA THR A 58 11.41 1.64 -7.85
C THR A 58 12.22 2.69 -8.60
N ASP A 59 11.90 3.98 -8.45
CA ASP A 59 12.50 5.06 -9.26
C ASP A 59 13.38 6.02 -8.44
N VAL A 60 13.83 5.62 -7.25
CA VAL A 60 14.67 6.47 -6.40
C VAL A 60 16.13 6.05 -6.59
N GLU A 61 17.00 6.99 -6.96
CA GLU A 61 18.45 6.73 -7.20
C GLU A 61 19.11 6.00 -6.02
N GLN A 62 18.63 6.22 -4.80
CA GLN A 62 19.08 5.57 -3.58
C GLN A 62 18.87 4.05 -3.56
N VAL A 63 17.85 3.54 -4.26
CA VAL A 63 17.63 2.08 -4.42
C VAL A 63 18.70 1.50 -5.35
N LYS A 64 18.99 2.19 -6.46
CA LYS A 64 20.03 1.79 -7.40
C LYS A 64 21.42 1.78 -6.73
N GLU A 65 21.75 2.83 -5.97
CA GLU A 65 23.00 2.91 -5.21
C GLU A 65 23.12 1.77 -4.18
N GLY A 66 22.02 1.47 -3.47
CA GLY A 66 21.95 0.33 -2.55
C GLY A 66 22.14 -1.03 -3.24
N GLU A 67 21.55 -1.24 -4.41
CA GLU A 67 21.73 -2.47 -5.19
C GLU A 67 23.14 -2.61 -5.76
N GLU A 68 23.75 -1.51 -6.25
CA GLU A 68 25.12 -1.49 -6.76
C GLU A 68 26.13 -1.82 -5.65
N TYR A 69 25.96 -1.24 -4.46
CA TYR A 69 26.79 -1.58 -3.30
C TYR A 69 26.61 -3.02 -2.84
N LEU A 70 25.37 -3.52 -2.76
CA LEU A 70 25.11 -4.89 -2.37
C LEU A 70 25.76 -5.88 -3.35
N ARG A 71 25.69 -5.58 -4.64
CA ARG A 71 26.35 -6.36 -5.69
C ARG A 71 27.87 -6.36 -5.53
N SER A 72 28.49 -5.21 -5.27
CA SER A 72 29.95 -5.15 -5.11
C SER A 72 30.44 -6.01 -3.94
N VAL A 73 29.74 -5.99 -2.81
CA VAL A 73 30.10 -6.79 -1.63
C VAL A 73 29.89 -8.29 -1.86
N LEU A 74 28.86 -8.67 -2.65
CA LEU A 74 28.56 -10.07 -2.94
C LEU A 74 29.45 -10.67 -4.04
N GLU A 75 29.88 -9.87 -5.01
CA GLU A 75 30.78 -10.28 -6.10
C GLU A 75 32.27 -10.23 -5.69
N GLU A 76 32.64 -9.58 -4.58
CA GLU A 76 34.00 -9.59 -4.00
C GLU A 76 34.39 -10.89 -3.24
N LYS A 77 33.72 -12.03 -3.51
CA LYS A 77 34.08 -13.36 -2.99
C LYS A 77 34.52 -14.31 -4.09
#